data_AF-A0A419TC94-F1
#
_entry.id   AF-A0A419TC94-F1
#
_cell.length_a   1.000
_cell.length_b   1.000
_cell.length_c   1.000
_cell.angle_alpha   90.00
_cell.angle_beta   90.00
_cell.angle_gamma   90.00
#
_symmetry.space_group_name_H-M   'P 1'
#
loop_
_entity.id
_entity.type
_entity.pdbx_description
1 polymer ?
#
loop_
_entity_poly.entity_id
_entity_poly.type
_entity_poly.pdbx_seq_one_letter_code
_entity_poly.pdbx_strand_id
1 'polypeptide(L)'
;MVKKYAVDELSHLNVDSMKIIILSMQDQLEQLNQNMERLIEQNAVANNQRFGRSSEKLEVIDGQLNLDFIFNEAEALTETLYVVEPAQEDVLLPKSLLRNSIATPSLVASIYNAKYVNGMQLDRNNKEYLPKVNALARG
;
A
#
# COMPACT_ATOMS: atom_id res chain seq x y z
N MET A 1 -30.29 -18.69 -6.49
CA MET A 1 -31.11 -18.42 -5.30
C MET A 1 -31.15 -19.68 -4.45
N VAL A 2 -30.60 -19.62 -3.24
CA VAL A 2 -30.65 -20.76 -2.30
C VAL A 2 -32.03 -20.80 -1.65
N LYS A 3 -32.67 -21.96 -1.71
CA LYS A 3 -33.95 -22.22 -1.04
C LYS A 3 -33.71 -22.14 0.47
N LYS A 4 -34.40 -21.23 1.16
CA LYS A 4 -34.40 -21.19 2.63
C LYS A 4 -35.29 -22.34 3.12
N TYR A 5 -34.70 -23.30 3.81
CA TYR A 5 -35.44 -24.38 4.47
C TYR A 5 -35.82 -23.96 5.88
N ALA A 6 -37.04 -24.26 6.31
CA ALA A 6 -37.47 -24.08 7.69
C ALA A 6 -36.88 -25.19 8.60
N VAL A 7 -36.78 -24.94 9.91
CA VAL A 7 -36.17 -25.88 10.88
C VAL A 7 -36.83 -27.27 10.83
N ASP A 8 -38.14 -27.31 10.60
CA ASP A 8 -38.91 -28.56 10.53
C ASP A 8 -38.56 -29.39 9.27
N GLU A 9 -38.27 -28.72 8.15
CA GLU A 9 -37.86 -29.37 6.89
C GLU A 9 -36.41 -29.88 6.94
N LEU A 10 -35.56 -29.24 7.77
CA LEU A 10 -34.20 -29.74 8.01
C LEU A 10 -34.22 -31.11 8.67
N SER A 11 -35.11 -31.34 9.65
CA SER A 11 -35.14 -32.59 10.43
C SER A 11 -35.44 -33.85 9.61
N HIS A 12 -36.05 -33.69 8.43
CA HIS A 12 -36.39 -34.77 7.51
C HIS A 12 -35.36 -34.98 6.39
N LEU A 13 -34.31 -34.16 6.32
CA LEU A 13 -33.25 -34.30 5.32
C LEU A 13 -32.22 -35.34 5.74
N ASN A 14 -31.72 -36.11 4.76
CA ASN A 14 -30.60 -37.01 4.98
C ASN A 14 -29.37 -36.21 5.45
N VAL A 15 -28.56 -36.81 6.33
CA VAL A 15 -27.34 -36.22 6.88
C VAL A 15 -26.39 -35.76 5.77
N ASP A 16 -26.33 -36.46 4.65
CA ASP A 16 -25.48 -36.06 3.51
C ASP A 16 -26.02 -34.83 2.78
N SER A 17 -27.34 -34.65 2.71
CA SER A 17 -27.94 -33.42 2.19
C SER A 17 -27.66 -32.23 3.12
N MET A 18 -27.66 -32.44 4.44
CA MET A 18 -27.25 -31.40 5.39
C MET A 18 -25.78 -31.01 5.22
N LYS A 19 -24.87 -31.98 5.04
CA LYS A 19 -23.45 -31.68 4.78
C LYS A 19 -23.26 -30.83 3.52
N ILE A 20 -23.97 -31.15 2.44
CA ILE A 20 -23.90 -30.37 1.19
C ILE A 20 -24.38 -28.94 1.41
N ILE A 21 -25.47 -28.74 2.16
CA ILE A 21 -25.98 -27.40 2.49
C ILE A 21 -24.95 -26.63 3.33
N ILE A 22 -24.36 -27.27 4.36
CA ILE A 22 -23.37 -26.62 5.23
C ILE A 22 -22.11 -26.24 4.43
N LEU A 23 -21.61 -27.12 3.56
CA LEU A 23 -20.47 -26.82 2.68
C LEU A 23 -20.80 -25.67 1.73
N SER A 24 -22.00 -25.67 1.12
CA SER A 24 -22.44 -24.57 0.27
C SER A 24 -22.59 -23.26 1.04
N MET A 25 -22.99 -23.30 2.31
CA MET A 25 -23.05 -22.12 3.17
C MET A 25 -21.66 -21.61 3.54
N GLN A 26 -20.68 -22.50 3.73
CA GLN A 26 -19.27 -22.12 3.95
C GLN A 26 -18.72 -21.37 2.73
N ASP A 27 -18.91 -21.90 1.53
CA ASP A 27 -18.49 -21.23 0.29
C ASP A 27 -19.17 -19.87 0.12
N GLN A 28 -20.45 -19.76 0.47
CA GLN A 28 -21.18 -18.49 0.40
C GLN A 28 -20.67 -17.45 1.41
N LEU A 29 -20.34 -17.88 2.62
CA LEU A 29 -19.77 -17.00 3.64
C LEU A 29 -18.38 -16.52 3.24
N GLU A 30 -17.56 -17.39 2.66
CA GLU A 30 -16.23 -17.01 2.16
C GLU A 30 -16.32 -15.99 1.02
N GLN A 31 -17.22 -16.23 0.05
CA GLN A 31 -17.48 -15.26 -1.03
C GLN A 31 -18.01 -13.93 -0.50
N LEU A 32 -18.89 -13.96 0.52
CA LEU A 32 -19.40 -12.74 1.14
C LEU A 32 -18.29 -11.94 1.82
N ASN A 33 -17.40 -12.61 2.55
CA ASN A 33 -16.25 -11.97 3.19
C ASN A 33 -15.32 -11.32 2.17
N GLN A 34 -14.97 -12.03 1.09
CA GLN A 34 -14.13 -11.47 0.02
C GLN A 34 -14.79 -10.25 -0.64
N ASN A 35 -16.10 -10.30 -0.88
CA ASN A 35 -16.83 -9.15 -1.43
C ASN A 35 -16.88 -7.97 -0.45
N MET A 36 -16.97 -8.23 0.86
CA MET A 36 -16.95 -7.20 1.89
C MET A 36 -15.59 -6.50 1.96
N GLU A 37 -14.49 -7.25 1.88
CA GLU A 37 -13.13 -6.68 1.82
C GLU A 37 -12.96 -5.76 0.60
N ARG A 38 -13.42 -6.19 -0.57
CA ARG A 38 -13.40 -5.36 -1.79
C ARG A 38 -14.23 -4.08 -1.65
N LEU A 39 -15.39 -4.16 -0.99
CA LEU A 39 -16.22 -2.97 -0.74
C LEU A 39 -15.55 -2.00 0.25
N ILE A 40 -14.86 -2.51 1.27
CA ILE A 40 -14.09 -1.67 2.20
C ILE A 40 -12.97 -0.94 1.46
N GLU A 41 -12.24 -1.66 0.60
CA GLU A 41 -11.19 -1.06 -0.23
C GLU A 41 -11.76 0.02 -1.16
N GLN A 42 -12.87 -0.26 -1.84
CA GLN A 42 -13.56 0.73 -2.68
C GLN A 42 -14.02 1.95 -1.88
N ASN A 43 -14.53 1.77 -0.66
CA ASN A 43 -14.94 2.86 0.21
C ASN A 43 -13.75 3.70 0.66
N ALA A 44 -12.63 3.06 1.01
CA ALA A 44 -11.39 3.75 1.34
C ALA A 44 -10.88 4.58 0.15
N VAL A 45 -10.87 4.00 -1.05
CA VAL A 45 -10.48 4.70 -2.30
C VAL A 45 -11.43 5.86 -2.60
N ALA A 46 -12.75 5.63 -2.53
CA ALA A 46 -13.75 6.66 -2.79
C ALA A 46 -13.68 7.82 -1.78
N ASN A 47 -13.45 7.51 -0.50
CA ASN A 47 -13.24 8.54 0.53
C ASN A 47 -11.95 9.32 0.29
N ASN A 48 -10.86 8.66 -0.10
CA ASN A 48 -9.61 9.34 -0.44
C ASN A 48 -9.77 10.21 -1.70
N GLN A 49 -10.46 9.75 -2.73
CA GLN A 49 -10.73 10.57 -3.91
C GLN A 49 -11.60 11.79 -3.58
N ARG A 50 -12.62 11.60 -2.74
CA ARG A 50 -13.59 12.65 -2.38
C ARG A 50 -13.01 13.67 -1.41
N PHE A 51 -12.32 13.22 -0.36
CA PHE A 51 -11.81 14.07 0.72
C PHE A 51 -10.30 14.32 0.64
N GLY A 52 -9.50 13.42 0.06
CA GLY A 52 -8.06 13.62 -0.12
C GLY A 52 -7.72 14.70 -1.16
N ARG A 53 -8.37 14.70 -2.33
CA ARG A 53 -8.13 15.75 -3.36
C ARG A 53 -8.88 17.06 -3.10
N SER A 54 -9.97 17.03 -2.32
CA SER A 54 -10.80 18.22 -2.05
C SER A 54 -10.44 18.93 -0.74
N SER A 55 -9.76 18.26 0.19
CA SER A 55 -9.33 18.87 1.47
C SER A 55 -8.17 19.86 1.31
N GLU A 56 -7.58 19.97 0.11
CA GLU A 56 -6.53 20.95 -0.21
C GLU A 56 -7.04 22.20 -0.93
N LYS A 57 -8.36 22.33 -1.11
CA LYS A 57 -8.96 23.64 -1.39
C LYS A 57 -9.11 24.44 -0.09
N LEU A 58 -8.08 24.44 0.76
CA LEU A 58 -7.88 25.57 1.65
C LEU A 58 -7.53 26.73 0.72
N GLU A 59 -8.32 27.81 0.76
CA GLU A 59 -7.90 29.06 0.16
C GLU A 59 -6.46 29.30 0.61
N VAL A 60 -5.56 29.45 -0.36
CA VAL A 60 -4.12 29.60 -0.19
C VAL A 60 -3.87 30.45 1.04
N ILE A 61 -3.48 29.82 2.16
CA ILE A 61 -3.06 30.56 3.34
C ILE A 61 -1.73 31.17 2.94
N ASP A 62 -1.70 32.49 2.78
CA ASP A 62 -0.53 33.23 2.34
C ASP A 62 0.67 32.89 3.25
N GLY A 63 1.70 32.26 2.67
CA GLY A 63 2.90 31.82 3.39
C GLY A 63 2.95 30.35 3.85
N GLN A 64 1.89 29.55 3.69
CA GLN A 64 1.98 28.10 3.93
C GLN A 64 2.58 27.42 2.70
N LEU A 65 3.79 26.88 2.83
CA LEU A 65 4.40 26.03 1.81
C LEU A 65 3.57 24.76 1.64
N ASN A 66 2.80 24.66 0.55
CA ASN A 66 2.06 23.46 0.21
C ASN A 66 3.08 22.35 -0.11
N LEU A 67 3.14 21.28 0.70
CA LEU A 67 4.06 20.16 0.46
C LEU A 67 3.82 19.52 -0.91
N ASP A 68 2.59 19.57 -1.40
CA ASP A 68 2.21 19.09 -2.74
C ASP A 68 2.90 19.87 -3.87
N PHE A 69 3.16 21.17 -3.69
CA PHE A 69 3.97 21.95 -4.63
C PHE A 69 5.48 21.67 -4.48
N ILE A 70 5.96 21.31 -3.29
CA ILE A 70 7.40 21.07 -3.04
C ILE A 70 7.83 19.70 -3.56
N PHE A 71 7.01 18.66 -3.41
CA PHE A 71 7.37 17.30 -3.79
C PHE A 71 6.85 16.89 -5.16
N ASN A 72 5.86 17.62 -5.72
CA ASN A 72 5.33 17.33 -7.06
C ASN A 72 5.50 18.46 -8.09
N GLU A 73 6.49 19.34 -7.90
CA GLU A 73 6.82 20.41 -8.86
C GLU A 73 7.09 19.84 -10.27
N ALA A 74 7.74 18.68 -10.36
CA ALA A 74 8.10 18.08 -11.64
C ALA A 74 6.90 17.56 -12.45
N GLU A 75 5.90 16.91 -11.84
CA GLU A 75 4.71 16.48 -12.59
C GLU A 75 3.79 17.65 -12.90
N ALA A 76 3.60 18.59 -11.97
CA ALA A 76 2.74 19.76 -12.21
C ALA A 76 3.22 20.64 -13.39
N LEU A 77 4.54 20.75 -13.58
CA LEU A 77 5.13 21.48 -14.72
C LEU A 77 5.08 20.69 -16.04
N THR A 78 5.02 19.36 -15.99
CA THR A 78 5.03 18.50 -17.18
C THR A 78 3.64 18.05 -17.63
N GLU A 79 2.60 18.16 -16.79
CA GLU A 79 1.22 17.78 -17.13
C GLU A 79 0.67 18.54 -18.34
N THR A 80 1.20 19.74 -18.64
CA THR A 80 0.81 20.54 -19.81
C THR A 80 1.84 20.52 -20.95
N LEU A 81 3.01 19.93 -20.74
CA LEU A 81 4.07 19.82 -21.75
C LEU A 81 4.15 18.38 -22.26
N TYR A 82 3.88 18.17 -23.54
CA TYR A 82 4.21 16.91 -24.19
C TYR A 82 5.73 16.81 -24.35
N VAL A 83 6.41 16.26 -23.34
CA VAL A 83 7.85 15.96 -23.37
C VAL A 83 8.03 14.57 -23.98
N VAL A 84 8.64 14.52 -25.16
CA VAL A 84 9.05 13.25 -25.78
C VAL A 84 10.10 12.61 -24.88
N GLU A 85 9.89 11.36 -24.47
CA GLU A 85 10.85 10.60 -23.68
C GLU A 85 12.19 10.56 -24.45
N PRO A 86 13.31 11.00 -23.83
CA PRO A 86 14.58 11.07 -24.53
C PRO A 86 15.04 9.66 -24.95
N ALA A 87 15.54 9.54 -26.18
CA ALA A 87 16.19 8.31 -26.60
C ALA A 87 17.43 8.07 -25.74
N GLN A 88 17.82 6.80 -25.54
CA GLN A 88 18.95 6.43 -24.68
C GLN A 88 20.27 7.15 -25.04
N GLU A 89 20.42 7.58 -26.29
CA GLU A 89 21.58 8.32 -26.79
C GLU A 89 21.60 9.81 -26.35
N ASP A 90 20.44 10.39 -26.02
CA ASP A 90 20.29 11.79 -25.58
C ASP A 90 20.45 11.96 -24.05
N VAL A 91 20.55 10.86 -23.31
CA VAL A 91 20.69 10.89 -21.84
C VAL A 91 22.12 11.23 -21.47
N LEU A 92 22.33 12.42 -20.89
CA LEU A 92 23.62 12.82 -20.34
C LEU A 92 24.07 11.85 -19.24
N LEU A 93 25.30 11.34 -19.35
CA LEU A 93 25.90 10.49 -18.33
C LEU A 93 25.95 11.24 -16.98
N PRO A 94 25.60 10.57 -15.86
CA PRO A 94 25.59 11.21 -14.56
C PRO A 94 26.99 11.70 -14.19
N LYS A 95 27.10 13.01 -13.91
CA LYS A 95 28.36 13.62 -13.47
C LYS A 95 28.80 12.97 -12.17
N SER A 96 30.02 12.45 -12.14
CA SER A 96 30.62 11.99 -10.89
C SER A 96 30.81 13.16 -9.92
N LEU A 97 30.53 12.93 -8.64
CA LEU A 97 30.76 13.88 -7.55
C LEU A 97 32.25 14.10 -7.29
N LEU A 98 33.09 13.11 -7.60
CA LEU A 98 34.55 13.16 -7.40
C LEU A 98 35.27 12.97 -8.74
N ARG A 99 36.33 13.75 -8.98
CA ARG A 99 37.15 13.64 -10.20
C ARG A 99 37.69 12.21 -10.33
N ASN A 100 37.51 11.62 -11.50
CA ASN A 100 37.93 10.24 -11.84
C ASN A 100 37.34 9.15 -10.92
N SER A 101 36.18 9.41 -10.30
CA SER A 101 35.46 8.43 -9.49
C SER A 101 34.20 7.95 -10.21
N ILE A 102 33.66 6.80 -9.78
CA ILE A 102 32.34 6.30 -10.17
C ILE A 102 31.23 6.80 -9.24
N ALA A 103 31.57 7.65 -8.26
CA ALA A 103 30.66 8.16 -7.25
C ALA A 103 29.65 9.16 -7.86
N THR A 104 28.62 8.64 -8.53
CA THR A 104 27.49 9.44 -8.99
C THR A 104 26.61 9.86 -7.79
N PRO A 105 25.88 10.99 -7.88
CA PRO A 105 24.95 11.40 -6.83
C PRO A 105 23.98 10.29 -6.42
N SER A 106 23.43 9.57 -7.40
CA SER A 106 22.53 8.43 -7.18
C SER A 106 23.22 7.27 -6.44
N LEU A 107 24.47 6.92 -6.82
CA LEU A 107 25.22 5.84 -6.16
C LEU A 107 25.58 6.19 -4.71
N VAL A 108 25.98 7.44 -4.45
CA VAL A 108 26.30 7.88 -3.08
C VAL A 108 25.04 7.92 -2.23
N ALA A 109 23.92 8.40 -2.78
CA ALA A 109 22.63 8.41 -2.10
C ALA A 109 22.13 6.98 -1.78
N SER A 110 22.26 6.03 -2.70
CA SER A 110 21.85 4.64 -2.48
C SER A 110 22.70 3.96 -1.40
N ILE A 111 24.02 4.19 -1.39
CA ILE A 111 24.92 3.72 -0.33
C ILE A 111 24.53 4.33 1.02
N TYR A 112 24.22 5.63 1.06
CA TYR A 112 23.85 6.31 2.30
C TYR A 112 22.52 5.79 2.85
N ASN A 113 21.51 5.61 1.99
CA ASN A 113 20.22 5.04 2.35
C ASN A 113 20.39 3.62 2.91
N ALA A 114 21.13 2.76 2.21
CA ALA A 114 21.42 1.40 2.68
C ALA A 114 22.12 1.37 4.05
N LYS A 115 23.09 2.26 4.28
CA LYS A 115 23.87 2.29 5.53
C LYS A 115 23.13 2.93 6.70
N TYR A 116 22.42 4.03 6.45
CA TYR A 116 21.96 4.93 7.52
C TYR A 116 20.45 5.04 7.66
N VAL A 117 19.69 4.75 6.59
CA VAL A 117 18.22 4.77 6.64
C VAL A 117 17.70 3.36 6.89
N ASN A 118 18.13 2.39 6.08
CA ASN A 118 17.72 1.00 6.22
C ASN A 118 18.46 0.27 7.36
N GLY A 119 19.69 0.70 7.67
CA GLY A 119 20.56 0.04 8.66
C GLY A 119 20.45 0.54 10.10
N MET A 120 19.88 1.73 10.35
CA MET A 120 19.70 2.24 11.71
C MET A 120 18.27 2.01 12.22
N GLN A 121 18.17 1.79 13.53
CA GLN A 121 17.00 1.39 14.30
C GLN A 121 16.52 -0.07 14.19
N LEU A 122 16.49 -0.72 13.03
CA LEU A 122 15.96 -2.10 12.96
C LEU A 122 16.79 -3.10 13.79
N ASP A 123 18.11 -3.18 13.60
CA ASP A 123 18.94 -4.16 14.33
C ASP A 123 18.98 -3.92 15.84
N ARG A 124 18.96 -2.65 16.25
CA ARG A 124 19.01 -2.25 17.66
C ARG A 124 17.68 -2.55 18.36
N ASN A 125 16.57 -2.19 17.72
CA ASN A 125 15.23 -2.50 18.21
C ASN A 125 15.02 -4.02 18.20
N ASN A 126 15.39 -4.72 17.13
CA ASN A 126 15.25 -6.17 17.03
C ASN A 126 16.01 -6.88 18.16
N LYS A 127 17.26 -6.49 18.45
CA LYS A 127 18.05 -7.05 19.56
C LYS A 127 17.43 -6.80 20.93
N GLU A 128 16.74 -5.68 21.12
CA GLU A 128 16.05 -5.35 22.37
C GLU A 128 14.70 -6.07 22.53
N TYR A 129 13.92 -6.19 21.44
CA TYR A 129 12.55 -6.67 21.48
C TYR A 129 12.42 -8.19 21.22
N LEU A 130 13.33 -8.83 20.47
CA LEU A 130 13.28 -10.29 20.23
C LEU A 130 13.26 -11.11 21.54
N PRO A 131 14.11 -10.83 22.54
CA PRO A 131 14.12 -11.58 23.79
C PRO A 131 12.81 -11.41 24.57
N LYS A 132 12.22 -10.20 24.54
CA LYS A 132 10.96 -9.87 25.24
C LYS A 132 9.78 -10.61 24.61
N VAL A 133 9.71 -10.66 23.28
CA VAL A 133 8.68 -11.40 22.54
C VAL A 133 8.80 -12.91 22.78
N ASN A 134 10.02 -13.45 22.72
CA ASN A 134 10.26 -14.88 22.97
C ASN A 134 9.95 -15.32 24.41
N ALA A 135 10.10 -14.42 25.39
CA ALA A 135 9.73 -14.69 26.78
C ALA A 135 8.21 -14.73 26.97
N LEU A 136 7.47 -13.83 26.33
CA LEU A 136 6.01 -13.80 26.34
C LEU A 136 5.38 -15.02 25.65
N ALA A 137 6.02 -15.56 24.61
CA ALA A 137 5.54 -16.74 23.89
C ALA A 137 5.79 -18.09 24.61
N ARG A 138 6.51 -18.09 25.73
CA ARG A 138 6.85 -19.30 26.52
C ARG A 138 6.10 -19.40 27.85
N GLY A 139 5.22 -18.45 28.17
CA GLY A 139 4.29 -18.50 29.31
C GLY A 139 2.88 -18.79 28.83
#